data_AF-A0A2Z2HQE7-F1
#
_entry.id   AF-A0A2Z2HQE7-F1
#
_cell.length_a   1.000
_cell.length_b   1.000
_cell.length_c   1.000
_cell.angle_alpha   90.00
_cell.angle_beta   90.00
_cell.angle_gamma   90.00
#
_symmetry.space_group_name_H-M   'P 1'
#
loop_
_entity.id
_entity.type
_entity.pdbx_description
1 polymer ?
#
loop_
_entity_poly.entity_id
_entity_poly.type
_entity_poly.pdbx_seq_one_letter_code
_entity_poly.pdbx_strand_id
1 'polypeptide(L)' 'MPSITVNVDDALKERMEQHPEINWSEVTRQAIQEKIEALEMMDELTSESELSGRDVQEIADKINERGRKRVDEESA' A
#
# COMPACT_ATOMS: atom_id res chain seq x y z
N MET A 1 17.21 -20.87 12.14
CA MET A 1 16.70 -19.52 11.84
C MET A 1 17.14 -19.16 10.43
N PRO A 2 16.24 -18.63 9.57
CA PRO A 2 16.63 -18.12 8.26
C PRO A 2 17.59 -16.93 8.44
N SER A 3 18.59 -16.83 7.54
CA SER A 3 19.56 -15.73 7.53
C SER A 3 19.57 -15.05 6.17
N ILE A 4 19.77 -13.73 6.18
CA ILE A 4 19.93 -12.89 5.00
C ILE A 4 21.25 -12.15 5.17
N THR A 5 22.06 -12.13 4.12
CA THR A 5 23.31 -11.34 4.07
C THR A 5 23.08 -10.16 3.14
N VAL A 6 23.35 -8.96 3.64
CA VAL A 6 23.25 -7.72 2.85
C VAL A 6 24.65 -7.26 2.49
N ASN A 7 24.90 -7.09 1.20
CA ASN A 7 26.13 -6.48 0.71
C ASN A 7 25.91 -4.98 0.56
N VAL A 8 26.87 -4.20 1.07
CA VAL A 8 26.92 -2.75 0.96
C VAL A 8 28.25 -2.36 0.33
N ASP A 9 28.30 -1.21 -0.35
CA ASP A 9 29.56 -0.66 -0.82
C ASP A 9 30.45 -0.20 0.35
N ASP A 10 31.75 -0.04 0.07
CA ASP A 10 32.74 0.31 1.09
C ASP A 10 32.45 1.65 1.75
N ALA A 11 31.98 2.65 0.99
CA ALA A 11 31.70 3.98 1.51
C ALA A 11 30.50 3.96 2.50
N LEU A 12 29.47 3.17 2.21
CA LEU A 12 28.36 2.96 3.12
C LEU A 12 28.81 2.20 4.37
N LYS A 13 29.64 1.16 4.21
CA LYS A 13 30.18 0.40 5.33
C LYS A 13 30.99 1.29 6.28
N GLU A 14 31.87 2.15 5.77
CA GLU A 14 32.66 3.08 6.59
C GLU A 14 31.75 4.00 7.42
N ARG A 15 30.67 4.52 6.82
CA ARG A 15 29.68 5.35 7.53
C ARG A 15 28.90 4.57 8.58
N MET A 16 28.61 3.30 8.32
CA MET A 16 27.94 2.43 9.30
C MET A 16 28.85 2.12 10.49
N GLU A 17 30.15 1.90 10.25
CA GLU A 17 31.16 1.64 11.29
C GLU A 17 31.43 2.86 12.19
N GLN A 18 31.15 4.08 11.70
CA GLN A 18 31.18 5.30 12.52
C GLN A 18 30.04 5.36 13.56
N HIS A 19 29.01 4.53 13.41
CA HIS A 19 27.87 4.43 14.32
C HIS A 19 27.74 3.01 14.91
N PRO A 20 28.72 2.55 15.72
CA PRO A 20 28.73 1.21 16.30
C PRO A 20 27.62 0.95 17.32
N GLU A 21 26.96 2.00 17.82
CA GLU A 21 25.80 1.92 18.71
C GLU A 21 24.54 1.40 18.01
N ILE A 22 24.51 1.41 16.67
CA ILE A 22 23.36 1.00 15.88
C ILE A 22 23.43 -0.50 15.56
N ASN A 23 22.37 -1.23 15.88
CA ASN A 23 22.21 -2.62 15.44
C ASN A 23 21.69 -2.66 13.99
N TRP A 24 22.60 -2.62 13.03
CA TRP A 24 22.28 -2.62 11.59
C TRP A 24 21.48 -3.84 11.13
N SER A 25 21.61 -4.99 11.81
CA SER A 25 20.81 -6.18 11.49
C SER A 25 19.33 -5.97 11.84
N GLU A 26 19.06 -5.23 12.92
CA GLU A 26 17.69 -4.89 13.32
C GLU A 26 17.09 -3.82 12.42
N VAL A 27 17.86 -2.80 12.07
CA VAL A 27 17.44 -1.78 11.08
C VAL A 27 17.06 -2.44 9.76
N THR A 28 17.87 -3.40 9.31
CA THR A 28 17.57 -4.17 8.08
C THR A 28 16.28 -4.98 8.22
N ARG A 29 16.08 -5.64 9.36
CA ARG A 29 14.87 -6.43 9.61
C ARG A 29 13.61 -5.57 9.58
N GLN A 30 13.64 -4.42 10.24
CA GLN A 30 12.53 -3.48 10.29
C GLN A 30 12.21 -2.95 8.89
N ALA A 31 13.22 -2.51 8.14
CA ALA A 31 13.02 -2.01 6.78
C ALA A 31 12.41 -3.07 5.84
N ILE A 32 12.81 -4.35 5.98
CA ILE A 32 12.21 -5.44 5.20
C ILE A 32 10.75 -5.64 5.62
N GLN A 33 10.45 -5.68 6.91
CA GLN A 33 9.10 -5.87 7.41
C GLN A 33 8.17 -4.75 6.95
N GLU A 34 8.56 -3.49 7.14
CA GLU A 34 7.80 -2.32 6.70
C GLU A 34 7.54 -2.35 5.18
N LYS A 35 8.53 -2.78 4.39
CA LYS A 35 8.37 -2.88 2.94
C LYS A 35 7.38 -3.98 2.54
N ILE A 36 7.39 -5.11 3.23
CA ILE A 36 6.43 -6.20 2.99
C ILE A 36 5.02 -5.73 3.36
N GLU A 37 4.82 -5.16 4.55
CA GLU A 37 3.52 -4.65 4.99
C GLU A 37 2.97 -3.59 4.02
N ALA A 38 3.83 -2.71 3.51
CA ALA A 38 3.43 -1.71 2.51
C ALA A 38 3.01 -2.35 1.17
N LEU A 39 3.70 -3.40 0.73
CA LEU A 39 3.34 -4.13 -0.50
C LEU A 39 2.04 -4.91 -0.31
N GLU A 40 1.86 -5.58 0.84
CA GLU A 40 0.63 -6.31 1.16
C GLU A 40 -0.58 -5.38 1.24
N MET A 41 -0.43 -4.19 1.84
CA MET A 41 -1.47 -3.17 1.84
C MET A 41 -1.79 -2.67 0.43
N MET A 42 -0.78 -2.47 -0.43
CA MET A 42 -1.02 -2.11 -1.83
C MET A 42 -1.75 -3.22 -2.58
N ASP A 43 -1.38 -4.48 -2.35
CA ASP A 43 -2.04 -5.64 -2.94
C ASP A 43 -3.47 -5.79 -2.43
N GLU A 44 -3.76 -5.57 -1.15
CA GLU A 44 -5.11 -5.55 -0.58
C GLU A 44 -5.95 -4.44 -1.21
N LEU A 45 -5.45 -3.21 -1.20
CA LEU A 45 -6.13 -2.06 -1.81
C LEU A 45 -6.36 -2.25 -3.31
N THR A 46 -5.42 -2.87 -4.03
CA THR A 46 -5.57 -3.14 -5.47
C THR A 46 -6.42 -4.37 -5.78
N SER A 47 -6.47 -5.36 -4.88
CA SER A 47 -7.35 -6.53 -4.98
C SER A 47 -8.80 -6.15 -4.67
N GLU A 48 -9.03 -5.29 -3.67
CA GLU A 48 -10.34 -4.66 -3.42
C GLU A 48 -10.67 -3.59 -4.48
N SER A 49 -9.67 -3.04 -5.16
CA SER A 49 -9.81 -2.14 -6.31
C SER A 49 -9.73 -2.83 -7.66
N GLU A 50 -9.92 -4.15 -7.74
CA GLU A 50 -10.60 -4.71 -8.91
C GLU A 50 -12.06 -4.25 -8.90
N LEU A 51 -12.29 -2.93 -8.92
CA LEU A 51 -13.43 -2.35 -9.57
C LEU A 51 -13.30 -2.76 -11.03
N SER A 52 -13.76 -3.96 -11.36
CA SER A 52 -13.96 -4.32 -12.75
C SER A 52 -14.87 -3.24 -13.35
N GLY A 53 -14.82 -2.99 -14.65
CA GLY A 53 -15.69 -1.97 -15.27
C GLY A 53 -17.19 -2.10 -14.90
N ARG A 54 -17.60 -3.26 -14.37
CA ARG A 54 -18.93 -3.54 -13.79
C ARG A 54 -19.20 -2.76 -12.50
N ASP A 55 -18.24 -2.61 -11.60
CA ASP A 55 -18.41 -1.97 -10.29
C ASP A 55 -18.54 -0.44 -10.44
N VAL A 56 -17.81 0.15 -11.39
CA VAL A 56 -17.97 1.57 -11.77
C VAL A 56 -19.35 1.80 -12.40
N GLN A 57 -19.82 0.87 -13.24
CA GLN A 57 -21.14 0.97 -13.85
C GLN A 57 -22.26 0.85 -12.80
N GLU A 58 -22.15 -0.07 -11.84
CA GLU A 58 -23.13 -0.22 -10.76
C GLU A 58 -23.20 1.05 -9.88
N ILE A 59 -22.06 1.69 -9.61
CA ILE A 59 -22.01 2.96 -8.88
C ILE A 59 -22.66 4.08 -9.71
N ALA A 60 -22.37 4.16 -11.01
CA ALA A 60 -22.96 5.16 -11.91
C ALA A 60 -24.48 4.99 -12.04
N ASP A 61 -24.96 3.76 -12.14
CA ASP A 61 -26.39 3.44 -12.23
C ASP A 61 -27.12 3.80 -10.93
N LYS A 62 -26.55 3.50 -9.76
CA LYS A 62 -27.10 3.91 -8.45
C LYS A 62 -27.15 5.44 -8.28
N ILE A 63 -26.18 6.18 -8.80
CA ILE A 63 -26.18 7.65 -8.76
C ILE A 63 -27.28 8.20 -9.66
N ASN A 64 -27.44 7.68 -10.88
CA ASN A 64 -28.49 8.09 -11.80
C ASN A 64 -29.90 7.77 -11.29
N GLU A 65 -30.10 6.61 -10.67
CA GLU A 65 -31.39 6.22 -10.08
C GLU A 65 -31.77 7.15 -8.91
N ARG A 66 -30.83 7.44 -8.01
CA ARG A 66 -31.06 8.39 -6.91
C ARG A 66 -31.26 9.82 -7.38
N GLY A 67 -30.57 10.22 -8.46
CA GLY A 67 -30.74 11.51 -9.11
C GLY A 67 -32.16 11.67 -9.68
N ARG A 68 -32.66 10.68 -10.40
CA ARG A 68 -34.03 10.69 -10.95
C ARG A 68 -35.10 10.76 -9.88
N LYS A 69 -34.98 9.93 -8.83
CA LYS A 69 -35.98 9.87 -7.76
C LYS A 69 -36.19 11.21 -7.04
N ARG A 70 -35.13 12.02 -6.94
CA ARG A 70 -35.20 13.37 -6.35
C ARG A 70 -35.84 14.40 -7.29
N VAL A 71 -35.66 14.27 -8.60
CA VAL A 71 -36.25 15.19 -9.59
C VAL A 71 -37.75 14.94 -9.73
N ASP A 72 -38.18 13.68 -9.60
CA ASP A 72 -39.60 13.31 -9.62
C ASP A 72 -40.35 13.73 -8.35
N GLU A 73 -39.69 13.74 -7.18
CA GLU A 73 -40.28 14.22 -5.91
C GLU A 73 -40.38 15.76 -5.82
N GLU A 74 -39.53 16.52 -6.53
CA GLU A 74 -39.61 17.99 -6.59
C GLU A 74 -40.58 18.51 -7.68
N SER A 75 -41.12 17.62 -8.52
CA SER A 75 -42.02 17.98 -9.64
C SER A 75 -43.47 17.53 -9.46
N ALA A 76 -43.85 16.97 -8.30
CA ALA A 76 -45.19 16.47 -7.97
C ALA A 76 -45.94 17.35 -6.95
#